data_AF-A0A820U2V6-F1
#
_entry.id   AF-A0A820U2V6-F1
#
_cell.length_a   1.000
_cell.length_b   1.000
_cell.length_c   1.000
_cell.angle_alpha   90.00
_cell.angle_beta   90.00
_cell.angle_gamma   90.00
#
_symmetry.space_group_name_H-M   'P 1'
#
loop_
_entity.id
_entity.type
_entity.pdbx_description
1 polymer ?
#
loop_
_entity_poly.entity_id
_entity_poly.type
_entity_poly.pdbx_seq_one_letter_code
_entity_poly.pdbx_strand_id
1 'polypeptide(L)'
;MELIFRFCLPAKVHPTLYDVLPSPPNLLDFPIVVVQLPMMNEIECCVSVIEHACNLDWPKTRLRIQVLDDSTEERVMALIDQCVDKWRKNDIQIDIYRRPDRKGFKAGNLNNGMSYLPNSAFVAIFDVDFLPAPDFLLRTMPTFIQDPFVAFVQTRWTFTNPKESLLTRMQEIWFNWHHKCQQEGSYRASLYFGFNGAGGVWRVSTIRQCG
;
A
#
# COMPACT_ATOMS: atom_id res chain seq x y z
N MET A 1 -19.29 -9.37 26.45
CA MET A 1 -18.99 -9.84 25.08
C MET A 1 -19.81 -8.96 24.15
N GLU A 2 -19.27 -7.80 23.79
CA GLU A 2 -19.88 -6.88 22.83
C GLU A 2 -18.82 -6.62 21.77
N LEU A 3 -18.98 -7.24 20.60
CA LEU A 3 -18.28 -6.81 19.40
C LEU A 3 -18.87 -5.45 19.00
N ILE A 4 -18.16 -4.38 19.33
CA ILE A 4 -18.44 -3.06 18.82
C ILE A 4 -17.82 -2.98 17.41
N PHE A 5 -18.62 -3.27 16.39
CA PHE A 5 -18.32 -2.83 15.01
C PHE A 5 -18.58 -1.33 14.94
N ARG A 6 -17.52 -0.52 15.06
CA ARG A 6 -17.64 0.94 14.86
C ARG A 6 -17.56 1.26 13.37
N PHE A 7 -18.73 1.63 12.85
CA PHE A 7 -18.97 2.30 11.58
C PHE A 7 -18.06 3.51 11.41
N CYS A 8 -17.58 3.73 10.17
CA CYS A 8 -17.15 5.04 9.71
C CYS A 8 -18.26 6.05 10.01
N LEU A 9 -17.97 6.98 10.90
CA LEU A 9 -18.90 8.01 11.37
C LEU A 9 -19.23 9.03 10.24
N PRO A 10 -20.36 9.75 10.36
CA PRO A 10 -21.00 10.46 9.26
C PRO A 10 -20.19 11.68 8.80
N ALA A 11 -19.95 11.75 7.49
CA ALA A 11 -19.52 12.96 6.80
C ALA A 11 -20.65 14.01 6.80
N LYS A 12 -20.76 14.80 7.86
CA LYS A 12 -21.43 16.12 7.76
C LYS A 12 -20.44 17.28 7.57
N VAL A 13 -19.15 17.00 7.51
CA VAL A 13 -18.04 17.95 7.29
C VAL A 13 -16.90 17.09 6.69
N HIS A 14 -16.33 17.31 5.50
CA HIS A 14 -15.54 18.49 5.17
C HIS A 14 -15.27 18.58 3.65
N PRO A 15 -15.54 19.73 2.99
CA PRO A 15 -15.12 20.04 1.62
C PRO A 15 -13.63 20.39 1.46
N THR A 16 -12.79 20.07 2.45
CA THR A 16 -11.38 20.50 2.50
C THR A 16 -10.49 19.40 3.10
N LEU A 17 -10.39 18.26 2.42
CA LEU A 17 -9.15 17.48 2.55
C LEU A 17 -8.10 18.30 1.80
N TYR A 18 -7.35 19.12 2.55
CA TYR A 18 -6.30 19.96 1.98
C TYR A 18 -5.32 19.06 1.22
N ASP A 19 -5.02 19.42 -0.03
CA ASP A 19 -4.08 18.72 -0.92
C ASP A 19 -2.63 18.66 -0.39
N VAL A 20 -2.36 19.27 0.78
CA VAL A 20 -1.03 19.43 1.35
C VAL A 20 -1.12 19.23 2.87
N LEU A 21 -0.18 18.46 3.44
CA LEU A 21 0.07 18.45 4.88
C LEU A 21 0.18 19.90 5.37
N PRO A 22 -0.56 20.35 6.42
CA PRO A 22 -0.18 21.59 7.09
C PRO A 22 1.31 21.46 7.45
N SER A 23 2.10 22.51 7.16
CA SER A 23 3.57 22.56 7.14
C SER A 23 4.26 21.45 7.93
N PRO A 24 5.22 20.70 7.34
CA PRO A 24 5.63 19.41 7.85
C PRO A 24 5.95 19.56 9.35
N PRO A 25 5.25 18.82 10.22
CA PRO A 25 5.64 18.73 11.61
C PRO A 25 7.06 18.14 11.65
N ASN A 26 7.76 18.27 12.77
CA ASN A 26 9.15 17.84 12.92
C ASN A 26 9.34 16.42 12.32
N LEU A 27 10.52 16.05 11.80
CA LEU A 27 10.76 14.70 11.24
C LEU A 27 10.34 13.57 12.19
N LEU A 28 10.30 13.85 13.50
CA LEU A 28 9.81 12.94 14.53
C LEU A 28 8.29 12.68 14.53
N ASP A 29 7.52 13.56 13.91
CA ASP A 29 6.05 13.52 13.84
C ASP A 29 5.55 12.70 12.65
N PHE A 30 6.44 12.31 11.73
CA PHE A 30 6.09 11.42 10.63
C PHE A 30 5.82 9.99 11.17
N PRO A 31 4.65 9.42 10.88
CA PRO A 31 4.36 8.04 11.28
C PRO A 31 5.28 7.05 10.57
N ILE A 32 5.50 5.91 11.22
CA ILE A 32 6.21 4.78 10.59
C ILE A 32 5.31 4.19 9.52
N VAL A 33 5.79 4.16 8.28
CA VAL A 33 5.12 3.51 7.16
C VAL A 33 5.96 2.34 6.70
N VAL A 34 5.32 1.19 6.55
CA VAL A 34 5.92 0.00 5.97
C VAL A 34 5.25 -0.32 4.64
N VAL A 35 6.03 -0.49 3.59
CA VAL A 35 5.55 -0.89 2.26
C VAL A 35 5.71 -2.40 2.13
N GLN A 36 4.62 -3.12 1.92
CA GLN A 36 4.64 -4.55 1.65
C GLN A 36 4.48 -4.82 0.15
N LEU A 37 5.41 -5.60 -0.37
CA LEU A 37 5.48 -6.04 -1.77
C LEU A 37 5.36 -7.57 -1.83
N PRO A 38 4.15 -8.15 -1.82
CA PRO A 38 3.95 -9.57 -2.09
C PRO A 38 4.33 -9.93 -3.53
N MET A 39 5.17 -10.96 -3.70
CA MET A 39 5.67 -11.42 -5.00
C MET A 39 5.67 -12.95 -5.12
N MET A 40 5.51 -13.44 -6.35
CA MET A 40 5.50 -14.82 -6.80
C MET A 40 6.00 -14.94 -8.27
N ASN A 41 7.30 -15.18 -8.47
CA ASN A 41 7.92 -15.45 -9.78
C ASN A 41 7.76 -14.35 -10.86
N GLU A 42 7.40 -13.10 -10.53
CA GLU A 42 7.16 -12.04 -11.54
C GLU A 42 8.46 -11.31 -11.93
N ILE A 43 9.27 -11.98 -12.76
CA ILE A 43 10.60 -11.52 -13.16
C ILE A 43 10.61 -10.17 -13.88
N GLU A 44 9.55 -9.85 -14.63
CA GLU A 44 9.48 -8.63 -15.46
C GLU A 44 9.29 -7.36 -14.63
N CYS A 45 8.67 -7.48 -13.45
CA CYS A 45 8.18 -6.33 -12.69
C CYS A 45 8.82 -6.20 -11.29
N CYS A 46 9.37 -7.28 -10.73
CA CYS A 46 9.84 -7.31 -9.34
C CYS A 46 10.88 -6.21 -9.02
N VAL A 47 11.84 -5.98 -9.91
CA VAL A 47 12.84 -4.91 -9.74
C VAL A 47 12.19 -3.54 -9.76
N SER A 48 11.32 -3.29 -10.75
CA SER A 48 10.68 -1.99 -10.96
C SER A 48 9.88 -1.55 -9.74
N VAL A 49 9.04 -2.42 -9.19
CA VAL A 49 8.23 -2.06 -8.01
C VAL A 49 9.08 -1.84 -6.75
N ILE A 50 10.15 -2.64 -6.56
CA ILE A 50 11.09 -2.43 -5.43
C ILE A 50 11.74 -1.06 -5.56
N GLU A 51 12.20 -0.68 -6.76
CA GLU A 51 12.79 0.62 -7.01
C GLU A 51 11.80 1.76 -6.76
N HIS A 52 10.55 1.65 -7.22
CA HIS A 52 9.53 2.68 -6.98
C HIS A 52 9.21 2.82 -5.48
N ALA A 53 9.08 1.70 -4.77
CA ALA A 53 8.83 1.69 -3.33
C ALA A 53 9.99 2.34 -2.54
N CYS A 54 11.24 2.07 -2.92
CA CYS A 54 12.42 2.67 -2.27
C CYS A 54 12.54 4.18 -2.53
N ASN A 55 12.00 4.66 -3.65
CA ASN A 55 12.02 6.06 -4.08
C ASN A 55 10.81 6.89 -3.60
N LEU A 56 9.95 6.34 -2.74
CA LEU A 56 8.88 7.13 -2.12
C LEU A 56 9.43 8.31 -1.32
N ASP A 57 8.76 9.46 -1.45
CA ASP A 57 9.05 10.72 -0.78
C ASP A 57 8.53 10.65 0.68
N TRP A 58 9.29 9.93 1.51
CA TRP A 58 9.05 9.80 2.94
C TRP A 58 10.38 9.78 3.69
N PRO A 59 10.46 10.28 4.93
CA PRO A 59 11.70 10.22 5.70
C PRO A 59 12.22 8.79 5.79
N LYS A 60 13.47 8.54 5.34
CA LYS A 60 14.03 7.18 5.24
C LYS A 60 14.12 6.46 6.58
N THR A 61 14.24 7.20 7.69
CA THR A 61 14.18 6.65 9.06
C THR A 61 12.77 6.20 9.49
N ARG A 62 11.74 6.61 8.75
CA ARG A 62 10.32 6.32 8.98
C ARG A 62 9.69 5.47 7.87
N LEU A 63 10.45 5.11 6.84
CA LEU A 63 10.02 4.25 5.74
C LEU A 63 10.74 2.91 5.84
N ARG A 64 9.98 1.82 5.79
CA ARG A 64 10.51 0.46 5.68
C ARG A 64 9.90 -0.25 4.49
N ILE A 65 10.68 -1.06 3.78
CA ILE A 65 10.21 -1.86 2.66
C ILE A 65 10.32 -3.34 3.04
N GLN A 66 9.22 -4.07 2.92
CA GLN A 66 9.17 -5.52 3.10
C GLN A 66 8.89 -6.16 1.75
N VAL A 67 9.90 -6.83 1.20
CA VAL A 67 9.72 -7.71 0.05
C VAL A 67 9.26 -9.06 0.57
N LEU A 68 8.02 -9.42 0.29
CA LEU A 68 7.40 -10.65 0.76
C LEU A 68 7.45 -11.66 -0.39
N ASP A 69 8.54 -12.42 -0.46
CA ASP A 69 8.89 -13.24 -1.61
C ASP A 69 8.48 -14.71 -1.40
N ASP A 70 7.42 -15.13 -2.09
CA ASP A 70 7.00 -16.54 -2.15
C ASP A 70 7.52 -17.26 -3.42
N SER A 71 8.44 -16.63 -4.18
CA SER A 71 8.98 -17.18 -5.43
C SER A 71 9.72 -18.50 -5.21
N THR A 72 9.68 -19.36 -6.22
CA THR A 72 10.37 -20.66 -6.24
C THR A 72 11.45 -20.76 -7.30
N GLU A 73 11.46 -19.82 -8.26
CA GLU A 73 12.44 -19.80 -9.33
C GLU A 73 13.73 -19.11 -8.89
N GLU A 74 14.84 -19.85 -8.87
CA GLU A 74 16.15 -19.37 -8.41
C GLU A 74 16.59 -18.07 -9.10
N ARG A 75 16.31 -17.96 -10.41
CA ARG A 75 16.64 -16.76 -11.18
C ARG A 75 15.89 -15.52 -10.66
N VAL A 76 14.62 -15.68 -10.29
CA VAL A 76 13.80 -14.57 -9.77
C VAL A 76 14.24 -14.21 -8.36
N MET A 77 14.48 -15.21 -7.50
CA MET A 77 14.98 -14.99 -6.15
C MET A 77 16.31 -14.25 -6.14
N ALA A 78 17.26 -14.67 -7.00
CA ALA A 78 18.56 -14.02 -7.14
C ALA A 78 18.45 -12.56 -7.62
N LEU A 79 17.49 -12.27 -8.52
CA LEU A 79 17.24 -10.92 -8.99
C LEU A 79 16.68 -10.01 -7.89
N ILE A 80 15.75 -10.54 -7.08
CA ILE A 80 15.20 -9.85 -5.92
C ILE A 80 16.31 -9.60 -4.88
N ASP A 81 17.11 -10.61 -4.56
CA ASP A 81 18.23 -10.50 -3.61
C ASP A 81 19.22 -9.41 -4.03
N GLN A 82 19.63 -9.40 -5.30
CA GLN A 82 20.53 -8.38 -5.84
C GLN A 82 19.93 -6.98 -5.74
N CYS A 83 18.65 -6.82 -6.04
CA CYS A 83 17.96 -5.53 -5.97
C CYS A 83 17.89 -5.02 -4.53
N VAL A 84 17.52 -5.88 -3.59
CA VAL A 84 17.44 -5.51 -2.17
C VAL A 84 18.81 -5.18 -1.60
N ASP A 85 19.85 -5.96 -1.91
CA ASP A 85 21.21 -5.67 -1.46
C ASP A 85 21.75 -4.34 -2.00
N LYS A 86 21.39 -3.97 -3.24
CA LYS A 86 21.69 -2.65 -3.80
C LYS A 86 21.06 -1.54 -2.95
N TRP A 87 19.79 -1.66 -2.57
CA TRP A 87 19.08 -0.62 -1.81
C TRP A 87 19.49 -0.58 -0.33
N ARG A 88 19.77 -1.73 0.27
CA ARG A 88 20.32 -1.82 1.63
C ARG A 88 21.66 -1.10 1.76
N LYS A 89 22.52 -1.19 0.74
CA LYS A 89 23.79 -0.43 0.66
C LYS A 89 23.61 1.08 0.49
N ASN A 90 22.43 1.54 0.08
CA ASN A 90 22.06 2.96 -0.03
C ASN A 90 21.24 3.43 1.19
N ASP A 91 21.44 2.80 2.36
CA ASP A 91 20.82 3.15 3.65
C ASP A 91 19.27 3.14 3.66
N ILE A 92 18.64 2.40 2.74
CA ILE A 92 17.20 2.14 2.78
C ILE A 92 16.93 0.97 3.73
N GLN A 93 15.93 1.12 4.61
CA GLN A 93 15.44 0.03 5.46
C GLN A 93 14.59 -0.93 4.60
N ILE A 94 15.24 -1.93 4.00
CA ILE A 94 14.60 -2.93 3.16
C ILE A 94 15.03 -4.35 3.55
N ASP A 95 14.05 -5.24 3.66
CA ASP A 95 14.27 -6.64 4.00
C ASP A 95 13.41 -7.58 3.16
N ILE A 96 13.94 -8.79 2.93
CA ILE A 96 13.25 -9.88 2.24
C ILE A 96 12.75 -10.87 3.27
N TYR A 97 11.49 -11.25 3.14
CA TYR A 97 10.85 -12.28 3.95
C TYR A 97 10.41 -13.41 3.03
N ARG A 98 11.00 -14.58 3.23
CA ARG A 98 10.61 -15.83 2.58
C ARG A 98 10.05 -16.76 3.64
N ARG A 99 8.99 -17.48 3.32
CA ARG A 99 8.34 -18.43 4.23
C ARG A 99 8.43 -19.86 3.68
N PRO A 100 8.48 -20.87 4.56
CA PRO A 100 8.67 -22.26 4.15
C PRO A 100 7.41 -22.88 3.50
N ASP A 101 6.23 -22.38 3.84
CA ASP A 101 4.96 -22.81 3.25
C ASP A 101 4.18 -21.63 2.66
N ARG A 102 3.43 -21.91 1.59
CA ARG A 102 2.63 -20.90 0.86
C ARG A 102 1.16 -20.88 1.32
N LYS A 103 0.89 -21.29 2.57
CA LYS A 103 -0.50 -21.39 3.07
C LYS A 103 -1.17 -20.02 3.03
N GLY A 104 -2.38 -19.96 2.48
CA GLY A 104 -3.14 -18.71 2.35
C GLY A 104 -2.65 -17.77 1.24
N PHE A 105 -1.71 -18.21 0.38
CA PHE A 105 -1.24 -17.45 -0.79
C PHE A 105 -0.86 -16.01 -0.43
N LYS A 106 -1.26 -15.01 -1.24
CA LYS A 106 -1.00 -13.58 -1.00
C LYS A 106 -1.42 -13.13 0.41
N ALA A 107 -2.62 -13.50 0.86
CA ALA A 107 -3.11 -13.10 2.19
C ALA A 107 -2.26 -13.68 3.32
N GLY A 108 -1.85 -14.95 3.21
CA GLY A 108 -0.93 -15.57 4.16
C GLY A 108 0.46 -14.92 4.16
N ASN A 109 0.94 -14.51 2.99
CA ASN A 109 2.23 -13.83 2.86
C ASN A 109 2.20 -12.43 3.50
N LEU A 110 1.14 -11.65 3.23
CA LEU A 110 0.89 -10.36 3.89
C LEU A 110 0.80 -10.53 5.41
N ASN A 111 0.05 -11.53 5.90
CA ASN A 111 -0.07 -11.82 7.32
C ASN A 111 1.28 -12.18 7.97
N ASN A 112 2.16 -12.91 7.28
CA ASN A 112 3.52 -13.14 7.74
C ASN A 112 4.28 -11.81 7.90
N GLY A 113 4.21 -10.92 6.91
CA GLY A 113 4.81 -9.57 6.98
C GLY A 113 4.26 -8.73 8.15
N MET A 114 2.96 -8.81 8.43
CA MET A 114 2.29 -8.09 9.52
C MET A 114 2.83 -8.42 10.92
N SER A 115 3.41 -9.62 11.09
CA SER A 115 3.98 -10.05 12.38
C SER A 115 5.21 -9.23 12.80
N TYR A 116 5.90 -8.61 11.84
CA TYR A 116 7.10 -7.79 12.07
C TYR A 116 6.79 -6.30 12.29
N LEU A 117 5.53 -5.89 12.17
CA LEU A 117 5.13 -4.48 12.23
C LEU A 117 4.82 -4.04 13.67
N PRO A 118 5.20 -2.83 14.11
CA PRO A 118 4.69 -2.28 15.36
C PRO A 118 3.21 -1.91 15.19
N ASN A 119 2.45 -1.94 16.29
CA ASN A 119 1.00 -1.67 16.24
C ASN A 119 0.66 -0.23 15.79
N SER A 120 1.59 0.70 16.02
CA SER A 120 1.47 2.10 15.66
C SER A 120 1.86 2.41 14.20
N ALA A 121 2.32 1.42 13.43
CA ALA A 121 2.70 1.64 12.04
C ALA A 121 1.47 1.71 11.11
N PHE A 122 1.73 2.20 9.91
CA PHE A 122 0.87 2.09 8.75
C PHE A 122 1.50 1.15 7.74
N VAL A 123 0.68 0.44 6.97
CA VAL A 123 1.14 -0.50 5.96
C VAL A 123 0.57 -0.12 4.59
N ALA A 124 1.44 0.21 3.65
CA ALA A 124 1.10 0.40 2.25
C ALA A 124 1.28 -0.93 1.52
N ILE A 125 0.31 -1.35 0.71
CA ILE A 125 0.37 -2.63 0.00
C ILE A 125 0.35 -2.37 -1.50
N PHE A 126 1.34 -2.90 -2.22
CA PHE A 126 1.43 -2.81 -3.67
C PHE A 126 1.67 -4.19 -4.27
N ASP A 127 0.89 -4.55 -5.27
CA ASP A 127 1.20 -5.68 -6.12
C ASP A 127 2.42 -5.39 -6.99
N VAL A 128 3.04 -6.44 -7.51
CA VAL A 128 4.32 -6.33 -8.24
C VAL A 128 4.22 -5.46 -9.50
N ASP A 129 3.03 -5.34 -10.07
CA ASP A 129 2.70 -4.53 -11.24
C ASP A 129 2.19 -3.12 -10.87
N PHE A 130 2.06 -2.81 -9.58
CA PHE A 130 1.62 -1.51 -9.10
C PHE A 130 2.83 -0.62 -8.79
N LEU A 131 3.13 0.32 -9.68
CA LEU A 131 4.23 1.26 -9.52
C LEU A 131 3.76 2.54 -8.81
N PRO A 132 4.03 2.72 -7.51
CA PRO A 132 3.59 3.92 -6.81
C PRO A 132 4.36 5.15 -7.29
N ALA A 133 3.66 6.29 -7.39
CA ALA A 133 4.29 7.58 -7.61
C ALA A 133 5.09 8.01 -6.37
N PRO A 134 6.20 8.78 -6.51
CA PRO A 134 7.03 9.20 -5.39
C PRO A 134 6.24 9.91 -4.27
N ASP A 135 5.26 10.72 -4.65
CA ASP A 135 4.41 11.51 -3.74
C ASP A 135 3.26 10.72 -3.09
N PHE A 136 3.14 9.41 -3.34
CA PHE A 136 2.02 8.59 -2.87
C PHE A 136 1.77 8.71 -1.36
N LEU A 137 2.83 8.64 -0.54
CA LEU A 137 2.69 8.74 0.92
C LEU A 137 2.37 10.16 1.37
N LEU A 138 2.93 11.18 0.72
CA LEU A 138 2.62 12.58 1.00
C LEU A 138 1.14 12.89 0.75
N ARG A 139 0.51 12.19 -0.20
CA ARG A 139 -0.90 12.36 -0.56
C ARG A 139 -1.87 11.50 0.26
N THR A 140 -1.42 10.37 0.81
CA THR A 140 -2.29 9.42 1.54
C THR A 140 -2.20 9.57 3.05
N MET A 141 -1.01 9.83 3.60
CA MET A 141 -0.79 9.97 5.05
C MET A 141 -1.47 11.17 5.74
N PRO A 142 -1.72 12.33 5.09
CA PRO A 142 -2.44 13.44 5.72
C PRO A 142 -3.78 13.02 6.32
N THR A 143 -4.51 12.15 5.63
CA THR A 143 -5.84 11.69 6.04
C THR A 143 -5.81 10.99 7.40
N PHE A 144 -4.79 10.18 7.68
CA PHE A 144 -4.65 9.49 8.98
C PHE A 144 -4.19 10.39 10.12
N ILE A 145 -3.44 11.45 9.79
CA ILE A 145 -2.97 12.44 10.76
C ILE A 145 -4.15 13.34 11.19
N GLN A 146 -5.01 13.71 10.24
CA GLN A 146 -6.18 14.55 10.49
C GLN A 146 -7.30 13.78 11.20
N ASP A 147 -7.47 12.49 10.92
CA ASP A 147 -8.52 11.67 11.52
C ASP A 147 -7.98 10.33 12.08
N PRO A 148 -7.96 10.17 13.42
CA PRO A 148 -7.50 8.93 14.06
C PRO A 148 -8.44 7.74 13.81
N PHE A 149 -9.69 7.95 13.38
CA PHE A 149 -10.67 6.90 13.11
C PHE A 149 -10.56 6.31 11.71
N VAL A 150 -9.74 6.88 10.82
CA VAL A 150 -9.53 6.33 9.49
C VAL A 150 -8.78 4.99 9.60
N ALA A 151 -9.44 3.95 9.08
CA ALA A 151 -8.95 2.58 9.00
C ALA A 151 -7.94 2.38 7.86
N PHE A 152 -8.31 2.84 6.67
CA PHE A 152 -7.50 2.73 5.46
C PHE A 152 -7.80 3.87 4.48
N VAL A 153 -6.88 4.07 3.54
CA VAL A 153 -7.02 4.95 2.38
C VAL A 153 -6.77 4.12 1.13
N GLN A 154 -7.75 4.06 0.23
CA GLN A 154 -7.63 3.40 -1.07
C GLN A 154 -7.38 4.45 -2.14
N THR A 155 -6.37 4.23 -3.00
CA THR A 155 -6.14 5.08 -4.17
C THR A 155 -6.69 4.43 -5.45
N ARG A 156 -6.85 5.24 -6.49
CA ARG A 156 -7.31 4.80 -7.80
C ARG A 156 -6.21 4.01 -8.51
N TRP A 157 -6.58 2.89 -9.09
CA TRP A 157 -5.71 2.17 -10.02
C TRP A 157 -5.80 2.76 -11.43
N THR A 158 -4.66 2.80 -12.11
CA THR A 158 -4.53 3.26 -13.49
C THR A 158 -3.56 2.37 -14.24
N PHE A 159 -3.81 2.17 -15.53
CA PHE A 159 -2.86 1.43 -16.37
C PHE A 159 -1.78 2.35 -16.93
N THR A 160 -0.58 1.80 -17.12
CA THR A 160 0.51 2.45 -17.87
C THR A 160 0.29 2.37 -19.38
N ASN A 161 -0.49 1.38 -19.84
CA ASN A 161 -0.72 1.08 -21.25
C ASN A 161 -2.19 1.18 -21.76
N PRO A 162 -3.00 2.15 -21.32
CA PRO A 162 -4.44 2.19 -21.60
C PRO A 162 -4.78 2.43 -23.09
N LYS A 163 -3.80 2.73 -23.92
CA LYS A 163 -3.97 3.04 -25.36
C LYS A 163 -3.31 2.03 -26.30
N GLU A 164 -2.67 0.99 -25.76
CA GLU A 164 -1.98 -0.01 -26.59
C GLU A 164 -2.94 -0.89 -27.40
N SER A 165 -4.14 -1.16 -26.89
CA SER A 165 -5.13 -1.97 -27.59
C SER A 165 -6.56 -1.56 -27.22
N LEU A 166 -7.53 -2.05 -28.01
CA LEU A 166 -8.93 -1.89 -27.66
C LEU A 166 -9.24 -2.52 -26.29
N LEU A 167 -8.63 -3.67 -25.99
CA LEU A 167 -8.81 -4.37 -24.72
C LEU A 167 -8.31 -3.53 -23.54
N THR A 168 -7.09 -2.99 -23.60
CA THR A 168 -6.53 -2.17 -22.50
C THR A 168 -7.31 -0.88 -22.31
N ARG A 169 -7.85 -0.30 -23.40
CA ARG A 169 -8.76 0.84 -23.32
C ARG A 169 -10.08 0.50 -22.64
N MET A 170 -10.67 -0.66 -22.93
CA MET A 170 -11.89 -1.13 -22.25
C MET A 170 -11.65 -1.40 -20.76
N GLN A 171 -10.50 -1.99 -20.42
CA GLN A 171 -10.07 -2.20 -19.03
C GLN A 171 -9.94 -0.88 -18.28
N GLU A 172 -9.27 0.13 -18.85
CA GLU A 172 -9.14 1.46 -18.25
C GLU A 172 -10.51 2.14 -18.04
N ILE A 173 -11.44 2.03 -19.00
CA ILE A 173 -12.81 2.58 -18.83
C ILE A 173 -13.52 1.91 -17.65
N TRP A 174 -13.46 0.58 -17.58
CA TRP A 174 -14.11 -0.16 -16.49
C TRP A 174 -13.50 0.17 -15.12
N PHE A 175 -12.17 0.22 -15.04
CA PHE A 175 -11.46 0.58 -13.80
C PHE A 175 -11.72 2.03 -13.37
N ASN A 176 -11.83 2.95 -14.33
CA ASN A 176 -12.22 4.33 -14.05
C ASN A 176 -13.64 4.42 -13.52
N TRP A 177 -14.59 3.68 -14.11
CA TRP A 177 -15.95 3.61 -13.57
C TRP A 177 -15.95 3.09 -12.12
N HIS A 178 -15.23 1.99 -11.87
CA HIS A 178 -15.15 1.41 -10.53
C HIS A 178 -14.59 2.40 -9.50
N HIS A 179 -13.45 3.03 -9.77
CA HIS A 179 -12.81 3.91 -8.80
C HIS A 179 -13.44 5.32 -8.74
N LYS A 180 -13.70 5.96 -9.88
CA LYS A 180 -14.18 7.36 -9.92
C LYS A 180 -15.68 7.52 -9.76
N CYS A 181 -16.47 6.48 -10.06
CA CYS A 181 -17.91 6.58 -9.98
C CYS A 181 -18.44 5.72 -8.83
N GLN A 182 -18.13 4.43 -8.81
CA GLN A 182 -18.69 3.54 -7.79
C GLN A 182 -18.07 3.77 -6.41
N GLN A 183 -16.74 3.70 -6.26
CA GLN A 183 -16.08 3.87 -4.96
C GLN A 183 -16.18 5.30 -4.44
N GLU A 184 -15.90 6.29 -5.29
CA GLU A 184 -16.07 7.71 -4.93
C GLU A 184 -17.54 8.03 -4.58
N GLY A 185 -18.49 7.47 -5.33
CA GLY A 185 -19.92 7.62 -5.05
C GLY A 185 -20.30 7.02 -3.70
N SER A 186 -19.85 5.80 -3.41
CA SER A 186 -20.02 5.17 -2.09
C SER A 186 -19.41 6.02 -0.99
N TYR A 187 -18.16 6.47 -1.15
CA TYR A 187 -17.47 7.31 -0.20
C TYR A 187 -18.23 8.62 0.08
N ARG A 188 -18.64 9.35 -0.96
CA ARG A 188 -19.42 10.61 -0.83
C ARG A 188 -20.79 10.39 -0.20
N ALA A 189 -21.40 9.24 -0.45
CA ALA A 189 -22.67 8.85 0.16
C ALA A 189 -22.51 8.29 1.59
N SER A 190 -21.29 8.26 2.15
CA SER A 190 -20.98 7.62 3.44
C SER A 190 -21.40 6.15 3.49
N LEU A 191 -21.36 5.48 2.35
CA LEU A 191 -21.61 4.05 2.21
C LEU A 191 -20.30 3.28 2.30
N TYR A 192 -20.42 1.99 2.62
CA TYR A 192 -19.29 1.07 2.62
C TYR A 192 -18.64 0.98 1.23
N PHE A 193 -17.31 1.00 1.21
CA PHE A 193 -16.51 0.54 0.08
C PHE A 193 -15.34 -0.29 0.61
N GLY A 194 -14.94 -1.31 -0.14
CA GLY A 194 -13.87 -2.22 0.24
C GLY A 194 -12.50 -1.70 -0.15
N PHE A 195 -11.47 -2.32 0.42
CA PHE A 195 -10.10 -2.23 -0.05
C PHE A 195 -9.88 -3.19 -1.22
N ASN A 196 -9.16 -2.74 -2.24
CA ASN A 196 -9.05 -3.48 -3.50
C ASN A 196 -7.90 -4.49 -3.52
N GLY A 197 -7.12 -4.58 -2.43
CA GLY A 197 -6.01 -5.54 -2.29
C GLY A 197 -4.63 -4.99 -2.62
N ALA A 198 -4.54 -3.78 -3.18
CA ALA A 198 -3.31 -3.04 -3.45
C ALA A 198 -3.60 -1.54 -3.68
N GLY A 199 -2.56 -0.72 -3.74
CA GLY A 199 -2.68 0.70 -4.06
C GLY A 199 -3.31 1.51 -2.93
N GLY A 200 -3.08 1.13 -1.68
CA GLY A 200 -3.60 1.86 -0.53
C GLY A 200 -2.85 1.55 0.75
N VAL A 201 -3.21 2.30 1.79
CA VAL A 201 -2.55 2.29 3.10
C VAL A 201 -3.55 1.88 4.16
N TRP A 202 -3.12 1.04 5.08
CA TRP A 202 -3.88 0.62 6.25
C TRP A 202 -3.22 1.07 7.54
N ARG A 203 -4.03 1.34 8.55
CA ARG A 203 -3.57 1.41 9.93
C ARG A 203 -3.39 -0.01 10.47
N VAL A 204 -2.20 -0.37 10.94
CA VAL A 204 -1.89 -1.73 11.40
C VAL A 204 -2.78 -2.15 12.56
N SER A 205 -3.06 -1.24 13.50
CA SER A 205 -3.95 -1.52 14.63
C SER A 205 -5.35 -1.93 14.21
N THR A 206 -5.86 -1.40 13.09
CA THR A 206 -7.19 -1.73 12.58
C THR A 206 -7.22 -3.14 12.01
N ILE A 207 -6.21 -3.53 11.23
CA ILE A 207 -6.11 -4.92 10.71
C ILE A 207 -6.12 -5.91 11.88
N ARG A 208 -5.30 -5.66 12.92
CA ARG A 208 -5.20 -6.54 14.10
C ARG A 208 -6.49 -6.66 14.91
N GLN A 209 -7.34 -5.64 14.91
CA GLN A 209 -8.64 -5.69 15.57
C GLN A 209 -9.64 -6.59 14.84
N CYS A 210 -9.45 -6.81 13.54
CA CYS A 210 -10.34 -7.63 12.71
C CYS A 210 -9.98 -9.13 12.71
N GLY A 211 -8.83 -9.51 13.26
CA GLY A 211 -8.30 -10.89 13.23
C GLY A 211 -7.53 -11.19 11.96
#